data_AF-B6SNC6-F1
#
_entry.id   AF-B6SNC6-F1
#
_cell.length_a   1.000
_cell.length_b   1.000
_cell.length_c   1.000
_cell.angle_alpha   90.00
_cell.angle_beta   90.00
_cell.angle_gamma   90.00
#
_symmetry.space_group_name_H-M   'P 1'
#
loop_
_entity.id
_entity.type
_entity.pdbx_description
1 polymer ?
#
loop_
_entity_poly.entity_id
_entity_poly.type
_entity_poly.pdbx_seq_one_letter_code
_entity_poly.pdbx_strand_id
1 'polypeptide(L)' 'MGFRQVDLNKEILRQNNYNLEQSVDDLCGVNEWDPLLAELEEMGFDDTEMNKELLAKNEGSIKRAVMELIAREKKDK' A
#
# COMPACT_ATOMS: atom_id res chain seq x y z
N MET A 1 4.92 13.77 10.56
CA MET A 1 4.11 14.30 9.44
C MET A 1 4.98 14.66 8.25
N GLY A 2 5.68 13.69 7.67
CA GLY A 2 6.45 13.92 6.45
C GLY A 2 6.18 12.74 5.54
N PHE A 3 5.51 12.98 4.43
CA PHE A 3 5.28 12.00 3.38
C PHE A 3 6.63 11.65 2.72
N ARG A 4 7.47 10.90 3.44
CA ARG A 4 8.86 10.57 3.06
C ARG A 4 8.94 9.53 1.95
N GLN A 5 7.85 8.78 1.75
CA GLN A 5 7.73 7.75 0.73
C GLN A 5 7.30 8.42 -0.59
N VAL A 6 8.28 8.97 -1.32
CA VAL A 6 8.03 9.74 -2.55
C VAL A 6 7.31 8.89 -3.61
N ASP A 7 7.65 7.61 -3.71
CA ASP A 7 7.03 6.69 -4.67
C ASP A 7 5.57 6.40 -4.31
N LEU A 8 5.27 6.20 -3.02
CA LEU A 8 3.91 6.09 -2.50
C LEU A 8 3.07 7.34 -2.81
N ASN A 9 3.64 8.53 -2.57
CA ASN A 9 2.94 9.78 -2.84
C ASN A 9 2.60 9.93 -4.32
N LYS A 10 3.52 9.55 -5.21
CA LYS A 10 3.31 9.61 -6.66
C LYS A 10 2.24 8.63 -7.11
N GLU A 11 2.23 7.42 -6.55
CA GLU A 11 1.23 6.39 -6.84
C GLU A 11 -0.16 6.87 -6.41
N ILE A 12 -0.32 7.32 -5.17
CA ILE A 12 -1.60 7.81 -4.64
C ILE A 12 -2.08 9.05 -5.40
N LEU A 13 -1.18 9.98 -5.73
CA LEU A 13 -1.51 11.12 -6.60
C LEU A 13 -2.01 10.66 -7.97
N ARG A 14 -1.36 9.66 -8.58
CA ARG A 14 -1.82 9.12 -9.87
C ARG A 14 -3.20 8.48 -9.78
N GLN A 15 -3.44 7.70 -8.72
CA GLN A 15 -4.73 7.04 -8.50
C GLN A 15 -5.86 8.04 -8.27
N ASN A 16 -5.58 9.11 -7.52
CA ASN A 16 -6.52 10.17 -7.24
C ASN A 16 -6.64 11.24 -8.34
N ASN A 17 -6.16 10.97 -9.56
CA ASN A 17 -6.17 11.91 -10.69
C ASN A 17 -5.51 13.26 -10.34
N TYR A 18 -4.45 13.23 -9.54
CA TYR A 18 -3.72 14.38 -9.00
C TYR A 18 -4.57 15.29 -8.09
N ASN A 19 -5.67 14.77 -7.53
CA ASN A 19 -6.42 15.44 -6.49
C ASN A 19 -5.62 15.44 -5.18
N LEU A 20 -5.10 16.62 -4.83
CA LEU A 20 -4.26 16.80 -3.64
C LEU A 20 -5.03 16.59 -2.33
N GLU A 21 -6.28 17.03 -2.23
CA GLU A 21 -7.09 16.83 -1.02
C GLU A 21 -7.29 15.34 -0.75
N GLN A 22 -7.74 14.61 -1.77
CA GLN A 22 -7.99 13.17 -1.65
C GLN A 22 -6.69 12.39 -1.41
N SER A 23 -5.61 12.77 -2.10
CA SER A 23 -4.31 12.13 -1.91
C SER A 23 -3.74 12.36 -0.51
N VAL A 24 -3.95 13.55 0.07
CA VAL A 24 -3.53 13.84 1.44
C VAL A 24 -4.36 13.06 2.45
N ASP A 25 -5.66 12.88 2.20
CA ASP A 25 -6.55 12.07 3.03
C ASP A 25 -6.08 10.60 3.06
N ASP A 26 -5.87 10.00 1.88
CA ASP A 26 -5.34 8.64 1.74
C ASP A 26 -3.94 8.50 2.35
N LEU A 27 -3.07 9.51 2.14
CA LEU A 27 -1.72 9.52 2.71
C LEU A 27 -1.73 9.71 4.24
N CYS A 28 -2.77 10.32 4.81
CA CYS A 28 -2.97 10.45 6.24
C CYS A 28 -3.48 9.12 6.84
N GLY A 29 -4.32 8.39 6.09
CA GLY A 29 -4.78 7.04 6.40
C GLY A 29 -3.68 5.96 6.40
N VAL A 30 -2.45 6.27 5.94
CA VAL A 30 -1.30 5.36 5.99
C VAL A 30 -0.99 4.88 7.41
N ASN A 31 -1.33 5.66 8.43
CA ASN A 31 -1.17 5.27 9.83
C ASN A 31 -2.11 4.11 10.24
N GLU A 32 -3.16 3.86 9.47
CA GLU A 32 -4.05 2.71 9.62
C GLU A 32 -3.48 1.45 8.94
N TRP A 33 -2.42 1.59 8.12
CA TRP A 33 -1.78 0.46 7.45
C TRP A 33 -0.73 -0.22 8.30
N ASP A 34 -0.18 0.43 9.32
CA ASP A 34 0.77 -0.19 10.26
C ASP A 34 0.29 -1.58 10.80
N PRO A 35 -0.97 -1.74 11.30
CA PRO A 35 -1.46 -3.06 11.69
C PRO A 35 -1.64 -4.02 10.51
N LEU A 36 -1.97 -3.52 9.31
CA LEU A 36 -2.16 -4.35 8.11
C LEU A 36 -0.81 -4.89 7.60
N LEU A 37 0.23 -4.07 7.69
CA LEU A 37 1.60 -4.46 7.35
C LEU A 37 2.12 -5.52 8.29
N ALA A 38 1.85 -5.38 9.60
CA ALA A 38 2.19 -6.40 10.58
C ALA A 38 1.47 -7.73 10.28
N GLU A 39 0.18 -7.71 9.92
CA GLU A 39 -0.52 -8.93 9.51
C GLU A 39 0.08 -9.56 8.23
N LEU A 40 0.48 -8.74 7.25
CA LEU A 40 1.15 -9.23 6.04
C LEU A 40 2.49 -9.90 6.37
N GLU A 41 3.28 -9.29 7.26
CA GLU A 41 4.53 -9.86 7.75
C GLU A 41 4.29 -11.19 8.49
N GLU A 42 3.28 -11.27 9.37
CA GLU A 42 2.88 -12.52 10.04
C GLU A 42 2.41 -13.62 9.07
N MET A 43 1.85 -13.23 7.91
CA MET A 43 1.48 -14.18 6.84
C MET A 43 2.68 -14.67 6.02
N GLY A 44 3.88 -14.12 6.24
CA GLY A 44 5.10 -14.45 5.50
C GLY A 44 5.38 -13.54 4.31
N PHE A 45 4.74 -12.37 4.24
CA PHE A 45 5.11 -11.31 3.30
C PHE A 45 6.05 -10.33 4.00
N ASP A 46 7.34 -10.67 4.11
CA ASP A 46 8.36 -9.82 4.74
C ASP A 46 8.65 -8.51 3.97
N ASP A 47 8.19 -8.41 2.72
CA ASP A 47 8.48 -7.30 1.81
C ASP A 47 7.64 -6.05 2.12
N THR A 48 8.04 -5.31 3.17
CA THR A 48 7.27 -4.17 3.69
C THR A 48 7.07 -3.06 2.66
N GLU A 49 8.06 -2.80 1.80
CA GLU A 49 7.93 -1.77 0.75
C GLU A 49 6.86 -2.16 -0.27
N MET A 50 6.88 -3.42 -0.71
CA MET A 50 5.89 -3.94 -1.65
C MET A 50 4.49 -4.03 -1.05
N ASN A 51 4.40 -4.42 0.22
CA ASN A 51 3.16 -4.45 0.98
C ASN A 51 2.54 -3.04 1.10
N LYS A 52 3.36 -2.02 1.34
CA LYS A 52 2.92 -0.61 1.39
C LYS A 52 2.43 -0.11 0.03
N GLU A 53 3.15 -0.41 -1.04
CA GLU A 53 2.73 -0.06 -2.41
C GLU A 53 1.37 -0.70 -2.73
N LEU A 54 1.21 -2.00 -2.42
CA LEU A 54 -0.04 -2.71 -2.67
C LEU A 54 -1.19 -2.23 -1.78
N LEU A 55 -0.94 -1.89 -0.51
CA LEU A 55 -1.95 -1.30 0.34
C LEU A 55 -2.37 0.07 -0.19
N ALA A 56 -1.45 0.94 -0.59
CA ALA A 56 -1.79 2.21 -1.24
C ALA A 56 -2.62 2.01 -2.50
N LYS A 57 -2.15 1.12 -3.37
CA LYS A 57 -2.81 0.83 -4.63
C LYS A 57 -4.25 0.33 -4.43
N ASN A 58 -4.50 -0.33 -3.30
CA ASN A 58 -5.78 -0.92 -2.95
C ASN A 58 -6.54 -0.14 -1.87
N GLU A 59 -6.22 1.14 -1.67
CA GLU A 59 -6.92 2.03 -0.70
C GLU A 59 -6.94 1.44 0.72
N GLY A 60 -5.84 0.82 1.15
CA GLY A 60 -5.71 0.14 2.44
C GLY A 60 -6.39 -1.22 2.53
N SER A 61 -6.87 -1.80 1.43
CA SER A 61 -7.54 -3.11 1.46
C SER A 61 -6.55 -4.27 1.54
N ILE A 62 -6.31 -4.79 2.75
CA ILE A 62 -5.43 -5.95 2.98
C ILE A 62 -5.84 -7.17 2.14
N LYS A 63 -7.14 -7.44 1.99
CA LYS A 63 -7.64 -8.57 1.19
C LYS A 63 -7.17 -8.49 -0.26
N ARG A 64 -7.24 -7.30 -0.88
CA ARG A 64 -6.80 -7.09 -2.25
C ARG A 64 -5.28 -7.13 -2.35
N ALA A 65 -4.58 -6.53 -1.38
CA ALA A 65 -3.12 -6.56 -1.30
C ALA A 65 -2.59 -8.01 -1.24
N VAL A 66 -3.13 -8.84 -0.34
CA VAL A 66 -2.81 -10.29 -0.25
C VAL A 66 -3.10 -11.01 -1.56
N MET A 67 -4.23 -10.72 -2.20
CA MET A 67 -4.59 -11.38 -3.47
C MET A 67 -3.59 -11.03 -4.60
N GLU A 68 -3.15 -9.78 -4.69
CA GLU A 68 -2.09 -9.35 -5.63
C GLU A 68 -0.72 -9.94 -5.27
N LEU A 69 -0.36 -10.00 -3.98
CA LEU A 69 0.88 -10.62 -3.52
C LEU A 69 0.94 -12.11 -3.92
N ILE A 70 -0.12 -12.87 -3.64
CA ILE A 70 -0.23 -14.28 -4.03
C ILE A 70 -0.20 -14.44 -5.55
N ALA A 71 -0.86 -13.55 -6.29
CA ALA A 71 -0.87 -13.59 -7.75
C ALA A 71 0.52 -13.33 -8.35
N ARG A 72 1.33 -12.46 -7.71
CA ARG A 72 2.71 -12.17 -8.09
C ARG A 72 3.64 -13.33 -7.72
N GLU A 73 3.56 -13.87 -6.51
CA GLU A 73 4.31 -15.06 -6.06
C GLU A 73 4.08 -16.28 -6.96
N LYS A 74 2.84 -16.49 -7.43
CA LYS A 74 2.52 -17.57 -8.37
C LYS A 74 3.06 -17.36 -9.77
N LYS A 75 3.40 -16.12 -10.14
CA LYS A 75 3.89 -15.76 -11.49
C LYS A 75 5.40 -15.91 -11.60
N ASP A 76 6.10 -15.88 -10.48
CA ASP A 76 7.56 -16.04 -10.37
C ASP A 76 8.00 -17.51 -10.19
N LYS A 77 7.06 -18.46 -10.14
CA LYS A 77 7.28 -19.92 -10.13
C LYS A 77 6.98 -20.56 -11.48
#